data_AF-A0A9J6FBG5-F1
#
_entry.id   AF-A0A9J6FBG5-F1
#
_cell.length_a   1.000
_cell.length_b   1.000
_cell.length_c   1.000
_cell.angle_alpha   90.00
_cell.angle_beta   90.00
_cell.angle_gamma   90.00
#
_symmetry.space_group_name_H-M   'P 1'
#
loop_
_entity.id
_entity.type
_entity.pdbx_description
1 polymer ?
#
loop_
_entity_poly.entity_id
_entity_poly.type
_entity_poly.pdbx_seq_one_letter_code
_entity_poly.pdbx_strand_id
1 'polypeptide(L)'
;MSGPVTNVAPPAAATSLERTGPSLPKLAITPFCGYLCRWNEFWELFDQMINKNSGLSVCEKFHYLRLFLKGDAASAIGRLPTTEACYQDSLAMLKKRFGDCTRLEQEYFARLRMINPVRSSRDTSGLRKLSDQVSATNRGLETLGVKRSSFSSMLSDIL
;
A
#
# COMPACT_ATOMS: atom_id res chain seq x y z
N MET A 1 17.86 -73.78 12.29
CA MET A 1 18.90 -72.76 12.03
C MET A 1 18.25 -71.40 12.20
N SER A 2 18.97 -70.52 12.91
CA SER A 2 18.85 -69.06 13.08
C SER A 2 17.85 -68.34 12.16
N GLY A 3 17.06 -67.35 12.57
CA GLY A 3 16.96 -66.49 13.74
C GLY A 3 15.99 -65.34 13.37
N PRO A 4 15.44 -64.57 14.32
CA PRO A 4 14.38 -63.60 14.06
C PRO A 4 14.95 -62.26 13.56
N VAL A 5 14.22 -61.58 12.67
CA VAL A 5 14.47 -60.15 12.39
C VAL A 5 13.33 -59.33 12.97
N THR A 6 13.76 -58.49 13.90
CA THR A 6 13.09 -57.49 14.71
C THR A 6 12.52 -56.34 13.87
N ASN A 7 11.66 -55.55 14.54
CA ASN A 7 11.46 -54.09 14.39
C ASN A 7 10.30 -53.68 13.44
N VAL A 8 9.33 -52.82 13.77
CA VAL A 8 9.15 -51.77 14.80
C VAL A 8 7.63 -51.54 14.97
N ALA A 9 7.16 -51.23 16.18
CA ALA A 9 5.88 -50.53 16.45
C ALA A 9 6.20 -49.07 16.88
N PRO A 10 5.28 -48.09 17.08
CA PRO A 10 3.85 -47.94 16.75
C PRO A 10 3.56 -46.51 16.16
N PRO A 11 2.60 -45.71 16.67
CA PRO A 11 1.32 -45.34 16.08
C PRO A 11 1.31 -43.92 15.47
N ALA A 12 0.40 -43.62 14.55
CA ALA A 12 0.12 -42.22 14.21
C ALA A 12 -1.39 -42.06 14.02
N ALA A 13 -2.01 -41.57 15.09
CA ALA A 13 -3.37 -41.10 15.11
C ALA A 13 -3.63 -40.14 13.93
N ALA A 14 -4.73 -40.36 13.24
CA ALA A 14 -5.32 -39.37 12.36
C ALA A 14 -5.81 -38.19 13.22
N THR A 15 -4.92 -37.24 13.52
CA THR A 15 -5.30 -35.99 14.18
C THR A 15 -5.92 -35.07 13.11
N SER A 16 -7.20 -35.28 12.83
CA SER A 16 -8.01 -34.28 12.14
C SER A 16 -8.23 -33.12 13.10
N LEU A 17 -7.41 -32.06 12.99
CA LEU A 17 -7.68 -30.78 13.62
C LEU A 17 -8.73 -30.04 12.78
N GLU A 18 -9.98 -30.49 12.88
CA GLU A 18 -11.15 -29.70 12.50
C GLU A 18 -11.24 -28.52 13.47
N ARG A 19 -10.60 -27.39 13.14
CA ARG A 19 -10.89 -26.12 13.78
C ARG A 19 -12.17 -25.55 13.20
N THR A 20 -13.30 -25.98 13.76
CA THR A 20 -14.62 -25.37 13.52
C THR A 20 -14.70 -24.06 14.30
N GLY A 21 -14.10 -23.01 13.74
CA GLY A 21 -14.40 -21.62 14.09
C GLY A 21 -15.31 -21.01 13.01
N PRO A 22 -16.10 -19.96 13.33
CA PRO A 22 -16.81 -19.21 12.29
C PRO A 22 -15.79 -18.80 11.22
N SER A 23 -16.06 -19.15 9.96
CA SER A 23 -15.18 -18.82 8.84
C SER A 23 -15.20 -17.30 8.68
N LEU A 24 -14.29 -16.61 9.38
CA LEU A 24 -14.03 -15.21 9.12
C LEU A 24 -13.66 -15.10 7.63
N PRO A 25 -14.18 -14.09 6.91
CA PRO A 25 -13.77 -13.86 5.53
C PRO A 25 -12.24 -13.80 5.53
N LYS A 26 -11.62 -14.65 4.70
CA LYS A 26 -10.16 -14.73 4.59
C LYS A 26 -9.66 -13.31 4.33
N LEU A 27 -8.95 -12.74 5.31
CA LEU A 27 -8.44 -11.39 5.20
C LEU A 27 -7.46 -11.36 4.02
N ALA A 28 -7.88 -10.76 2.92
CA ALA A 28 -7.12 -10.70 1.68
C ALA A 28 -6.38 -9.37 1.63
N ILE A 29 -5.06 -9.43 1.52
CA ILE A 29 -4.24 -8.23 1.29
C ILE A 29 -4.52 -7.78 -0.14
N THR A 30 -5.12 -6.60 -0.31
CA THR A 30 -5.28 -5.97 -1.62
C THR A 30 -3.91 -5.60 -2.19
N PRO A 31 -3.63 -5.90 -3.48
CA PRO A 31 -2.38 -5.51 -4.10
C PRO A 31 -2.17 -3.99 -4.08
N PHE A 32 -0.93 -3.58 -3.80
CA PHE A 32 -0.54 -2.19 -3.75
C PHE A 32 0.14 -1.76 -5.05
N CYS A 33 -0.51 -0.86 -5.79
CA CYS A 33 -0.04 -0.39 -7.09
C CYS A 33 0.82 0.90 -7.03
N GLY A 34 1.08 1.47 -5.85
CA GLY A 34 1.83 2.72 -5.70
C GLY A 34 1.01 3.96 -5.34
N TYR A 35 -0.28 3.82 -5.07
CA TYR A 35 -1.13 4.95 -4.63
C TYR A 35 -0.77 5.39 -3.21
N LEU A 36 -0.11 6.54 -3.07
CA LEU A 36 0.38 7.07 -1.79
C LEU A 36 -0.66 6.98 -0.67
N CYS A 37 -1.91 7.34 -0.94
CA CYS A 37 -2.92 7.40 0.11
C CYS A 37 -3.54 6.06 0.48
N ARG A 38 -3.19 4.99 -0.24
CA ARG A 38 -3.50 3.60 0.13
C ARG A 38 -2.33 2.88 0.77
N TRP A 39 -1.17 3.55 0.91
CA TRP A 39 0.01 2.93 1.51
C TRP A 39 -0.23 2.51 2.96
N ASN A 40 -0.83 3.37 3.79
CA ASN A 40 -1.05 3.06 5.20
C ASN A 40 -1.99 1.86 5.39
N GLU A 41 -3.08 1.81 4.63
CA GLU A 41 -4.03 0.68 4.64
C GLU A 41 -3.34 -0.62 4.21
N PHE A 42 -2.57 -0.58 3.11
CA PHE A 42 -1.78 -1.74 2.67
C PHE A 42 -0.75 -2.17 3.72
N TRP A 43 0.02 -1.22 4.27
CA TRP A 43 1.09 -1.49 5.20
C TRP A 43 0.57 -2.08 6.51
N GLU A 44 -0.54 -1.58 7.03
CA GLU A 44 -1.14 -2.12 8.26
C GLU A 44 -1.57 -3.58 8.09
N LEU A 45 -2.24 -3.91 6.98
CA LEU A 45 -2.63 -5.28 6.66
C LEU A 45 -1.41 -6.19 6.42
N PHE A 46 -0.43 -5.72 5.66
CA PHE A 46 0.79 -6.46 5.39
C PHE A 46 1.62 -6.69 6.65
N ASP A 47 1.72 -5.69 7.52
CA ASP A 47 2.47 -5.76 8.76
C ASP A 47 1.88 -6.80 9.71
N GLN A 48 0.55 -6.79 9.88
CA GLN A 48 -0.16 -7.74 10.74
C GLN A 48 -0.11 -9.18 10.21
N MET A 49 -0.27 -9.38 8.90
CA MET A 49 -0.42 -10.72 8.32
C MET A 49 0.90 -11.40 7.96
N ILE A 50 1.90 -10.62 7.52
CA ILE A 50 3.15 -11.13 6.94
C ILE A 50 4.37 -10.68 7.75
N ASN A 51 4.53 -9.37 8.01
CA ASN A 51 5.75 -8.86 8.63
C ASN A 51 5.93 -9.35 10.08
N LYS A 52 4.85 -9.31 10.87
CA LYS A 52 4.81 -9.78 12.28
C LYS A 52 4.68 -11.30 12.42
N ASN A 53 4.44 -12.02 11.33
CA ASN A 53 4.32 -13.47 11.37
C ASN A 53 5.70 -14.10 11.63
N SER A 54 5.88 -14.73 12.78
CA SER A 54 7.12 -15.41 13.17
C SER A 54 7.31 -16.77 12.50
N GLY A 55 6.25 -17.32 11.89
CA GLY A 55 6.32 -18.59 11.15
C GLY A 55 6.84 -18.45 9.72
N LEU A 56 7.12 -17.23 9.25
CA LEU A 56 7.68 -16.96 7.93
C LEU A 56 9.14 -16.50 8.07
N SER A 57 10.02 -17.08 7.26
CA SER A 57 11.38 -16.58 7.06
C SER A 57 11.39 -15.21 6.38
N VAL A 58 12.48 -14.46 6.52
CA VAL A 58 12.59 -13.14 5.88
C VAL A 58 12.52 -13.25 4.35
N CYS A 59 13.08 -14.32 3.77
CA CYS A 59 12.97 -14.60 2.34
C CYS A 59 11.52 -14.82 1.89
N GLU A 60 10.72 -15.56 2.66
CA GLU A 60 9.29 -15.76 2.37
C GLU A 60 8.51 -14.45 2.50
N LYS A 61 8.76 -13.66 3.55
CA LYS A 61 8.16 -12.33 3.73
C LYS A 61 8.47 -11.44 2.53
N PHE A 62 9.70 -11.47 2.03
CA PHE A 62 10.09 -10.67 0.87
C PHE A 62 9.41 -11.17 -0.41
N HIS A 63 9.26 -12.48 -0.58
CA HIS A 63 8.50 -13.05 -1.69
C HIS A 63 7.04 -12.59 -1.67
N TYR A 64 6.38 -12.66 -0.50
CA TYR A 64 5.01 -12.15 -0.32
C TYR A 64 4.93 -10.65 -0.62
N LEU A 65 5.89 -9.85 -0.13
CA LEU A 65 5.95 -8.42 -0.44
C LEU A 65 5.94 -8.19 -1.95
N ARG A 66 6.77 -8.91 -2.73
CA ARG A 66 6.81 -8.78 -4.20
C ARG A 66 5.51 -9.24 -4.88
N LEU A 67 4.80 -10.22 -4.34
CA LEU A 67 3.51 -10.69 -4.88
C LEU A 67 2.40 -9.64 -4.76
N PHE A 68 2.36 -8.95 -3.62
CA PHE A 68 1.34 -7.95 -3.34
C PHE A 68 1.68 -6.57 -3.91
N LEU A 69 2.92 -6.31 -4.32
CA LEU A 69 3.28 -5.08 -5.01
C LEU A 69 3.02 -5.18 -6.52
N LYS A 70 2.47 -4.11 -7.10
CA LYS A 70 2.19 -3.97 -8.54
C LYS A 70 2.63 -2.59 -9.03
N GLY A 71 2.70 -2.43 -10.35
CA GLY A 71 2.97 -1.15 -11.01
C GLY A 71 4.25 -0.46 -10.51
N ASP A 72 4.11 0.79 -10.08
CA ASP A 72 5.21 1.63 -9.63
C ASP A 72 5.84 1.14 -8.33
N ALA A 73 5.04 0.53 -7.44
CA ALA A 73 5.53 0.01 -6.18
C ALA A 73 6.39 -1.25 -6.39
N ALA A 74 5.99 -2.13 -7.31
CA ALA A 74 6.82 -3.28 -7.72
C ALA A 74 8.10 -2.82 -8.42
N SER A 75 8.00 -1.82 -9.29
CA SER A 75 9.14 -1.25 -10.02
C SER A 75 10.16 -0.60 -9.08
N ALA A 76 9.71 -0.03 -7.96
CA ALA A 76 10.58 0.58 -6.96
C ALA A 76 11.60 -0.41 -6.40
N ILE A 77 11.15 -1.62 -6.04
CA ILE A 77 11.99 -2.66 -5.41
C ILE A 77 12.48 -3.74 -6.40
N GLY A 78 11.99 -3.73 -7.64
CA GLY A 78 12.19 -4.82 -8.60
C GLY A 78 13.64 -5.07 -9.00
N ARG A 79 14.51 -4.07 -8.85
CA ARG A 79 15.96 -4.15 -9.14
C ARG A 79 16.78 -4.76 -8.00
N LEU A 80 16.19 -4.94 -6.82
CA LEU A 80 16.89 -5.48 -5.65
C LEU A 80 16.92 -7.02 -5.69
N PRO A 81 18.06 -7.64 -5.34
CA PRO A 81 18.14 -9.09 -5.22
C PRO A 81 17.30 -9.57 -4.02
N THR A 82 16.75 -10.78 -4.12
CA THR A 82 15.93 -11.38 -3.04
C THR A 82 16.83 -11.90 -1.93
N THR A 83 17.35 -11.00 -1.09
CA THR A 83 18.15 -11.31 0.09
C THR A 83 17.52 -10.74 1.35
N GLU A 84 17.91 -11.27 2.51
CA GLU A 84 17.41 -10.82 3.82
C GLU A 84 17.75 -9.35 4.11
N ALA A 85 18.96 -8.91 3.75
CA ALA A 85 19.35 -7.50 3.85
C ALA A 85 18.46 -6.60 2.98
N CYS A 86 18.17 -7.03 1.74
CA CYS A 86 17.37 -6.25 0.81
C CYS A 86 15.88 -6.18 1.19
N TYR A 87 15.38 -7.07 2.05
CA TYR A 87 14.00 -6.97 2.56
C TYR A 87 13.81 -5.69 3.38
N GLN A 88 14.70 -5.43 4.34
CA GLN A 88 14.64 -4.23 5.17
C GLN A 88 14.82 -2.96 4.34
N ASP A 89 15.77 -2.97 3.39
CA ASP A 89 15.98 -1.85 2.47
C ASP A 89 14.75 -1.58 1.59
N SER A 90 14.10 -2.64 1.11
CA SER A 90 12.88 -2.54 0.31
C SER A 90 11.75 -1.89 1.11
N LEU A 91 11.55 -2.30 2.37
CA LEU A 91 10.56 -1.70 3.25
C LEU A 91 10.84 -0.23 3.52
N ALA A 92 12.09 0.12 3.83
CA ALA A 92 12.50 1.49 4.07
C ALA A 92 12.27 2.37 2.83
N MET A 93 12.62 1.88 1.64
CA MET A 93 12.42 2.58 0.38
C MET A 93 10.93 2.78 0.07
N LEU A 94 10.10 1.76 0.26
CA LEU A 94 8.67 1.86 0.04
C LEU A 94 8.03 2.84 1.03
N LYS A 95 8.38 2.78 2.31
CA LYS A 95 7.89 3.71 3.34
C LYS A 95 8.33 5.15 3.05
N LYS A 96 9.57 5.36 2.62
CA LYS A 96 10.08 6.69 2.23
C LYS A 96 9.33 7.25 1.02
N ARG A 97 9.01 6.40 0.04
CA ARG A 97 8.40 6.83 -1.22
C ARG A 97 6.88 6.98 -1.13
N PHE A 98 6.21 6.12 -0.36
CA PHE A 98 4.75 6.01 -0.34
C PHE A 98 4.13 6.33 1.03
N GLY A 99 4.92 6.38 2.11
CA GLY A 99 4.42 6.60 3.48
C GLY A 99 3.99 8.03 3.83
N ASP A 100 4.35 9.00 3.00
CA ASP A 100 4.15 10.43 3.25
C ASP A 100 2.91 10.99 2.53
N CYS A 101 1.79 10.24 2.46
CA CYS A 101 0.56 10.75 1.82
C CYS A 101 0.08 12.06 2.47
N THR A 102 0.08 12.17 3.80
CA THR A 102 -0.40 13.39 4.51
C THR A 102 0.40 14.64 4.12
N ARG A 103 1.73 14.52 4.00
CA ARG A 103 2.59 15.65 3.61
C ARG A 103 2.31 16.08 2.18
N LEU A 104 2.05 15.12 1.30
CA LEU A 104 1.78 15.38 -0.10
C LEU A 104 0.37 15.96 -0.31
N GLU A 105 -0.63 15.45 0.39
CA GLU A 105 -1.97 16.05 0.46
C GLU A 105 -1.89 17.50 0.94
N GLN A 106 -1.17 17.76 2.04
CA GLN A 106 -0.96 19.12 2.57
C GLN A 106 -0.29 20.06 1.55
N GLU A 107 0.69 19.58 0.78
CA GLU A 107 1.33 20.35 -0.29
C GLU A 107 0.32 20.71 -1.40
N TYR A 108 -0.49 19.75 -1.85
CA TYR A 108 -1.54 20.03 -2.84
C TYR A 108 -2.64 20.96 -2.28
N PHE A 109 -3.01 20.83 -1.00
CA PHE A 109 -3.94 21.73 -0.33
C PHE A 109 -3.36 23.14 -0.15
N ALA A 110 -2.07 23.26 0.18
CA ALA A 110 -1.39 24.55 0.24
C ALA A 110 -1.37 25.22 -1.13
N ARG A 111 -1.11 24.46 -2.21
CA ARG A 111 -1.19 24.95 -3.59
C ARG A 111 -2.58 25.42 -3.97
N LEU A 112 -3.64 24.73 -3.55
CA LEU A 112 -5.03 25.18 -3.73
C LEU A 112 -5.30 26.48 -2.99
N ARG A 113 -4.84 26.61 -1.73
CA ARG A 113 -5.02 27.83 -0.92
C ARG A 113 -4.21 29.03 -1.43
N MET A 114 -3.09 28.80 -2.11
CA MET A 114 -2.28 29.88 -2.71
C MET A 114 -2.81 30.36 -4.06
N ILE A 115 -3.89 29.77 -4.59
CA ILE A 115 -4.54 30.28 -5.78
C ILE A 115 -5.10 31.66 -5.46
N ASN A 116 -4.56 32.69 -6.10
CA ASN A 116 -5.07 34.05 -5.97
C ASN A 116 -6.51 34.09 -6.53
N PRO A 117 -7.50 34.57 -5.76
CA PRO A 117 -8.86 34.73 -6.26
C PRO A 117 -8.86 35.72 -7.43
N VAL A 118 -9.59 35.38 -8.49
CA VAL A 118 -9.73 36.24 -9.67
C VAL A 118 -10.53 37.47 -9.26
N ARG A 119 -9.86 38.63 -9.20
CA ARG A 119 -10.42 39.88 -8.67
C ARG A 119 -11.44 40.55 -9.59
N SER A 120 -11.60 40.06 -10.83
CA SER A 120 -12.58 40.61 -11.77
C SER A 120 -12.94 39.58 -12.85
N SER A 121 -14.23 39.44 -13.16
CA SER A 121 -14.74 38.56 -14.23
C SER A 121 -14.24 38.92 -15.64
N ARG A 122 -13.65 40.11 -15.80
CA ARG A 122 -12.99 40.56 -17.04
C ARG A 122 -11.55 40.07 -17.20
N ASP A 123 -10.94 39.54 -16.15
CA ASP A 123 -9.59 38.94 -16.22
C ASP A 123 -9.67 37.49 -16.72
N THR A 124 -9.92 37.36 -18.02
CA THR A 124 -9.99 36.06 -18.71
C THR A 124 -8.66 35.28 -18.65
N SER A 125 -7.55 36.00 -18.46
CA SER A 125 -6.21 35.41 -18.31
C SER A 125 -6.03 34.79 -16.93
N GLY A 126 -6.46 35.51 -15.88
CA GLY A 126 -6.52 35.00 -14.51
C GLY A 126 -7.46 33.81 -14.37
N LEU A 127 -8.63 33.86 -15.02
CA LEU A 127 -9.60 32.76 -15.03
C LEU A 127 -9.04 31.49 -15.70
N ARG A 128 -8.33 31.65 -16.83
CA ARG A 128 -7.66 30.52 -17.50
C ARG A 128 -6.57 29.91 -16.62
N LYS A 129 -5.71 30.73 -16.02
CA LYS A 129 -4.68 30.27 -15.08
C LYS A 129 -5.26 29.53 -13.88
N LEU A 130 -6.35 30.04 -13.32
CA LEU A 130 -7.07 29.39 -12.21
C LEU A 130 -7.64 28.04 -12.64
N SER A 131 -8.31 27.97 -13.80
CA SER A 131 -8.84 26.72 -14.37
C SER A 131 -7.73 25.69 -14.61
N ASP A 132 -6.61 26.10 -15.20
CA ASP A 132 -5.46 25.23 -15.45
C ASP A 132 -4.86 24.71 -14.14
N GLN A 133 -4.77 25.56 -13.12
CA GLN A 133 -4.18 25.21 -11.82
C GLN A 133 -5.08 24.31 -10.96
N VAL A 134 -6.40 24.53 -10.97
CA VAL A 134 -7.38 23.62 -10.35
C VAL A 134 -7.37 22.28 -11.08
N SER A 135 -7.33 22.27 -12.41
CA SER A 135 -7.25 21.05 -13.21
C SER A 135 -5.98 20.25 -12.94
N ALA A 136 -4.83 20.93 -12.85
CA ALA A 136 -3.55 20.31 -12.52
C ALA A 136 -3.53 19.72 -11.11
N THR A 137 -4.04 20.47 -10.12
CA THR A 137 -4.13 19.98 -8.73
C THR A 137 -5.08 18.80 -8.62
N ASN A 138 -6.24 18.84 -9.29
CA ASN A 138 -7.21 17.73 -9.29
C ASN A 138 -6.60 16.47 -9.91
N ARG A 139 -5.89 16.58 -11.03
CA ARG A 139 -5.16 15.45 -11.63
C ARG A 139 -4.07 14.90 -10.70
N GLY A 140 -3.36 15.78 -9.99
CA GLY A 140 -2.38 15.40 -8.98
C GLY A 140 -3.01 14.57 -7.87
N LEU A 141 -4.08 15.07 -7.25
CA LEU A 141 -4.81 14.40 -6.17
C LEU A 141 -5.44 13.07 -6.61
N GLU A 142 -5.98 12.99 -7.83
CA GLU A 142 -6.48 11.74 -8.42
C GLU A 142 -5.35 10.70 -8.57
N THR A 143 -4.16 11.13 -8.97
CA THR A 143 -2.97 10.25 -9.07
C THR A 143 -2.53 9.72 -7.69
N LEU A 144 -2.74 10.49 -6.62
CA LEU A 144 -2.47 10.04 -5.24
C LEU A 144 -3.49 9.03 -4.71
N GLY A 145 -4.62 8.87 -5.40
CA GLY A 145 -5.74 8.05 -4.97
C GLY A 145 -6.70 8.77 -4.02
N VAL A 146 -6.63 10.09 -3.91
CA VAL A 146 -7.54 10.91 -3.10
C VAL A 146 -8.86 11.08 -3.84
N LYS A 147 -9.98 10.76 -3.19
CA LYS A 147 -11.33 10.93 -3.77
C LYS A 147 -11.69 12.42 -3.84
N ARG A 148 -12.32 12.83 -4.95
CA ARG A 148 -12.81 14.21 -5.16
C ARG A 148 -13.75 14.72 -4.04
N SER A 149 -14.50 13.80 -3.41
CA SER A 149 -15.35 14.12 -2.26
C SER A 149 -14.59 14.71 -1.08
N SER A 150 -13.31 14.33 -0.88
CA SER A 150 -12.50 14.79 0.26
C SER A 150 -12.08 16.26 0.17
N PHE A 151 -12.17 16.88 -1.00
CA PHE A 151 -11.76 18.27 -1.22
C PHE A 151 -12.80 19.12 -1.96
N SER A 152 -13.99 18.56 -2.21
CA SER A 152 -15.10 19.25 -2.87
C SER A 152 -15.57 20.48 -2.08
N SER A 153 -15.57 20.43 -0.76
CA SER A 153 -15.96 21.56 0.10
C SER A 153 -14.95 22.71 0.05
N MET A 154 -13.66 22.41 -0.10
CA MET A 154 -12.65 23.46 -0.27
C MET A 154 -12.71 24.09 -1.66
N LEU A 155 -13.04 23.31 -2.70
CA LEU A 155 -13.22 23.86 -4.04
C LEU A 155 -14.42 24.81 -4.12
N SER A 156 -15.50 24.55 -3.36
CA SER A 156 -16.63 25.47 -3.28
C SER A 156 -16.33 26.77 -2.55
N ASP A 157 -15.30 26.80 -1.68
CA ASP A 157 -14.89 28.03 -1.00
C ASP A 157 -13.95 28.91 -1.87
N ILE A 158 -13.35 28.32 -2.92
CA ILE A 158 -12.39 28.98 -3.82
C ILE A 158 -13.05 29.47 -5.12
N LEU A 159 -14.10 28.78 -5.59
CA LEU A 159 -14.90 29.11 -6.78
C LEU A 159 -16.03 30.09 -6.46
#